data_AF-A0A401QB05-F1
#
_entry.id   AF-A0A401QB05-F1
#
_cell.length_a   1.000
_cell.length_b   1.000
_cell.length_c   1.000
_cell.angle_alpha   90.00
_cell.angle_beta   90.00
_cell.angle_gamma   90.00
#
_symmetry.space_group_name_H-M   'P 1'
#
loop_
_entity.id
_entity.type
_entity.pdbx_description
1 polymer ?
#
loop_
_entity_poly.entity_id
_entity_poly.type
_entity_poly.pdbx_seq_one_letter_code
_entity_poly.pdbx_strand_id
1 'polypeptide(L)' 'FSTGDETNRMETMNFTPPLYKQRYQLVSELVEKYRARKVADLGCAECTLLSRLKFCSCIELLVGVDTDLELLKENM' A
#
# COMPACT_ATOMS: atom_id res chain seq x y z
N PHE A 1 -15.28 41.31 20.72
CA PHE A 1 -15.93 40.03 20.43
C PHE A 1 -16.69 40.14 19.12
N SER A 2 -16.09 39.67 18.04
CA SER A 2 -16.78 39.18 16.84
C SER A 2 -15.99 37.95 16.42
N THR A 3 -16.65 36.80 16.49
CA THR A 3 -16.10 35.47 16.28
C THR A 3 -15.68 35.31 14.82
N GLY A 4 -14.37 35.21 14.58
CA GLY A 4 -13.85 34.71 13.32
C GLY A 4 -14.18 33.23 13.22
N ASP A 5 -15.09 32.89 12.31
CA ASP A 5 -15.35 31.51 11.91
C ASP A 5 -14.29 31.10 10.89
N GLU A 6 -13.10 30.76 11.39
CA GLU A 6 -12.12 29.99 10.63
C GLU A 6 -12.52 28.51 10.69
N THR A 7 -13.61 28.16 10.02
CA THR A 7 -13.94 26.74 9.79
C THR A 7 -12.86 26.17 8.87
N ASN A 8 -11.89 25.51 9.51
CA ASN A 8 -10.82 24.67 8.99
C ASN A 8 -11.23 23.91 7.71
N ARG A 9 -10.93 24.48 6.53
CA ARG A 9 -11.03 23.77 5.26
C ARG A 9 -9.81 22.87 5.13
N MET A 10 -9.90 21.65 5.66
CA MET A 10 -9.12 20.56 5.06
C MET A 10 -9.69 20.35 3.66
N GLU A 11 -9.11 21.03 2.68
CA GLU A 11 -9.41 20.78 1.28
C GLU A 11 -9.05 19.31 1.00
N THR A 12 -10.08 18.47 0.83
CA THR A 12 -9.88 17.04 0.64
C THR A 12 -9.18 16.83 -0.71
N MET A 13 -7.88 16.62 -0.68
CA MET A 13 -7.09 16.36 -1.87
C MET A 13 -7.52 15.00 -2.45
N ASN A 14 -8.30 15.05 -3.53
CA ASN A 14 -8.82 13.86 -4.19
C ASN A 14 -7.81 13.36 -5.24
N PHE A 15 -7.50 12.06 -5.18
CA PHE A 15 -6.64 11.39 -6.13
C PHE A 15 -7.45 10.38 -6.95
N THR A 16 -7.28 10.39 -8.27
CA THR A 16 -7.92 9.42 -9.18
C THR A 16 -6.85 8.69 -9.99
N PRO A 17 -6.61 7.38 -9.75
CA PRO A 17 -7.23 6.54 -8.71
C PRO A 17 -6.78 6.95 -7.29
N PRO A 18 -7.40 6.42 -6.21
CA PRO A 18 -6.98 6.70 -4.84
C PRO A 18 -5.47 6.52 -4.65
N LEU A 19 -4.83 7.43 -3.91
CA LEU A 19 -3.38 7.53 -3.83
C LEU A 19 -2.69 6.20 -3.45
N TYR A 20 -3.28 5.43 -2.53
CA TYR A 20 -2.73 4.13 -2.15
C TYR A 20 -2.64 3.15 -3.32
N LYS A 21 -3.60 3.19 -4.27
CA LYS A 21 -3.56 2.37 -5.48
C LYS A 21 -2.44 2.80 -6.41
N GLN A 22 -2.17 4.10 -6.50
CA GLN A 22 -1.05 4.63 -7.28
C GLN A 22 0.29 4.15 -6.71
N ARG A 23 0.44 4.12 -5.38
CA ARG A 23 1.64 3.58 -4.72
C ARG A 23 1.84 2.09 -5.03
N TYR A 24 0.79 1.28 -4.94
CA TYR A 24 0.89 -0.15 -5.30
C TYR A 24 1.25 -0.35 -6.77
N GLN A 25 0.68 0.45 -7.66
CA GLN A 25 0.98 0.39 -9.09
C GLN A 25 2.46 0.67 -9.36
N LEU A 26 3.02 1.72 -8.73
CA LEU A 26 4.43 2.05 -8.86
C LEU A 26 5.34 0.89 -8.41
N VAL A 27 5.01 0.23 -7.28
CA VAL A 27 5.79 -0.91 -6.80
C VAL A 27 5.70 -2.09 -7.78
N SER A 28 4.51 -2.41 -8.30
CA SER A 28 4.34 -3.46 -9.31
C SER A 28 5.19 -3.20 -10.55
N GLU A 29 5.19 -1.98 -11.06
CA GLU A 29 6.00 -1.58 -12.23
C GLU A 29 7.50 -1.73 -11.97
N LEU A 30 7.97 -1.40 -10.77
CA LEU A 30 9.37 -1.59 -10.37
C LEU A 30 9.74 -3.07 -10.28
N VAL A 31 8.87 -3.90 -9.68
CA VAL A 31 9.08 -5.35 -9.57
C VAL A 31 9.18 -6.00 -10.95
N GLU A 32 8.29 -5.66 -11.88
CA GLU A 32 8.30 -6.16 -13.25
C GLU A 32 9.54 -5.67 -14.01
N LYS A 33 9.84 -4.36 -13.93
CA LYS A 33 10.99 -3.74 -14.61
C LYS A 33 12.31 -4.39 -14.24
N TYR A 34 12.52 -4.66 -12.95
CA TYR A 34 13.77 -5.25 -12.44
C TYR A 34 13.70 -6.77 -12.28
N ARG A 35 12.57 -7.39 -12.59
CA ARG A 35 12.31 -8.83 -12.43
C ARG A 35 12.73 -9.34 -11.04
N ALA A 36 12.31 -8.63 -9.99
CA ALA A 36 12.70 -8.95 -8.62
C ALA A 36 12.17 -10.34 -8.21
N ARG A 37 13.09 -11.28 -7.92
CA ARG A 37 12.73 -12.67 -7.57
C ARG A 37 12.36 -12.86 -6.10
N LYS A 38 12.86 -11.99 -5.22
CA LYS A 38 12.60 -12.02 -3.78
C LYS A 38 12.13 -10.65 -3.34
N VAL A 39 10.93 -10.57 -2.77
CA VAL A 39 10.31 -9.31 -2.37
C VAL A 39 9.82 -9.42 -0.93
N ALA A 40 10.14 -8.42 -0.11
CA ALA A 40 9.65 -8.28 1.25
C ALA A 40 8.89 -6.95 1.39
N ASP A 41 7.68 -7.00 1.91
CA ASP A 41 6.84 -5.84 2.23
C ASP A 41 6.87 -5.60 3.75
N LEU A 42 7.45 -4.47 4.16
CA LEU A 42 7.63 -4.12 5.57
C LEU A 42 6.53 -3.13 5.99
N GLY A 43 5.70 -3.50 6.95
CA GLY A 43 4.44 -2.83 7.24
C GLY A 43 3.36 -3.24 6.24
N CYS A 44 3.19 -4.55 6.03
CA CYS A 44 2.33 -5.08 4.98
C CYS A 44 0.82 -4.99 5.30
N ALA A 45 0.44 -4.62 6.52
CA ALA A 45 -0.94 -4.44 6.97
C ALA A 45 -1.86 -5.58 6.50
N GLU A 46 -2.93 -5.28 5.75
CA GLU A 46 -3.90 -6.26 5.20
C GLU A 46 -3.35 -7.05 4.00
N CYS A 47 -2.03 -7.11 3.80
CA CYS A 47 -1.37 -7.84 2.72
C CYS A 47 -1.85 -7.44 1.31
N THR A 48 -2.38 -6.23 1.13
CA THR A 48 -3.00 -5.81 -0.14
C THR A 48 -1.97 -5.75 -1.29
N LEU A 49 -0.76 -5.24 -1.01
CA LEU A 49 0.31 -5.21 -2.01
C LEU A 49 0.79 -6.64 -2.33
N LEU A 50 1.02 -7.47 -1.32
CA LEU A 50 1.40 -8.88 -1.49
C LEU A 50 0.37 -9.64 -2.34
N SER A 51 -0.92 -9.43 -2.09
CA SER A 51 -2.02 -10.04 -2.85
C SER A 51 -2.03 -9.64 -4.33
N ARG A 52 -1.47 -8.48 -4.68
CA ARG A 52 -1.27 -8.06 -6.08
C ARG A 52 0.00 -8.68 -6.67
N LEU A 53 1.10 -8.62 -5.92
CA LEU A 53 2.42 -9.06 -6.39
C LEU A 53 2.52 -10.58 -6.56
N LYS A 54 1.75 -11.38 -5.81
CA LYS A 54 1.78 -12.85 -5.90
C LYS A 54 1.48 -13.41 -7.30
N PHE A 55 0.91 -12.60 -8.19
CA PHE A 55 0.64 -12.97 -9.57
C PHE A 55 1.76 -12.59 -10.55
N CYS A 56 2.82 -11.87 -10.13
CA CYS A 56 4.00 -11.68 -10.99
C CYS A 56 4.78 -12.99 -11.09
N SER A 57 4.84 -13.55 -12.30
CA SER A 57 5.62 -14.77 -12.60
C SER A 57 7.12 -14.61 -12.36
N CYS A 58 7.59 -13.38 -12.16
CA CYS A 58 8.97 -13.06 -11.85
C CYS A 58 9.37 -13.36 -10.39
N ILE A 59 8.40 -13.38 -9.47
CA ILE A 59 8.65 -13.53 -8.03
C ILE A 59 8.69 -15.00 -7.65
N GLU A 60 9.77 -15.42 -6.98
CA GLU A 60 9.98 -16.77 -6.44
C GLU A 60 9.72 -16.81 -4.94
N LEU A 61 9.93 -15.70 -4.22
CA LEU A 61 9.69 -15.57 -2.79
C LEU A 61 9.05 -14.21 -2.47
N LEU A 62 7.93 -14.25 -1.76
CA LEU A 62 7.19 -13.09 -1.32
C LEU A 62 6.96 -13.16 0.19
N VAL A 63 7.36 -12.12 0.93
CA VAL A 63 7.29 -12.07 2.39
C VAL A 63 6.56 -10.81 2.84
N GLY A 64 5.62 -10.96 3.77
CA GLY A 64 5.00 -9.85 4.50
C GLY A 64 5.52 -9.79 5.93
N VAL A 65 5.77 -8.58 6.42
CA VAL A 65 6.12 -8.34 7.83
C VAL A 65 5.25 -7.21 8.35
N ASP A 66 4.58 -7.43 9.47
CA ASP A 66 3.88 -6.40 10.22
C ASP A 66 4.02 -6.66 11.72
N THR A 67 3.89 -5.62 12.53
CA THR A 67 3.87 -5.73 13.99
C THR A 67 2.48 -6.03 14.53
N ASP A 68 1.42 -5.77 13.75
CA ASP A 68 0.05 -6.08 14.12
C ASP A 68 -0.29 -7.55 13.82
N LEU A 69 -0.16 -8.40 14.85
CA LEU A 69 -0.42 -9.83 14.74
C LEU A 69 -1.87 -10.15 14.40
N GLU A 70 -2.83 -9.40 14.95
CA GLU A 70 -4.25 -9.71 14.75
C GLU A 70 -4.67 -9.35 13.32
N LEU A 71 -4.22 -8.19 12.83
CA LEU A 71 -4.42 -7.80 11.43
C LEU A 71 -3.83 -8.82 10.45
N LEU A 72 -2.63 -9.35 10.75
CA LEU A 72 -2.01 -10.40 9.93
C LEU A 72 -2.82 -11.70 9.93
N LYS A 73 -3.31 -12.15 11.09
CA LYS A 73 -4.10 -13.39 11.19
C LYS A 73 -5.43 -13.31 10.43
N GLU A 74 -6.05 -12.14 10.39
CA GLU A 74 -7.31 -11.92 9.68
C GLU A 74 -7.14 -11.91 8.15
N ASN A 75 -5.95 -11.57 7.65
CA ASN A 75 -5.67 -11.33 6.23
C ASN A 75 -4.69 -12.35 5.60
N MET A 76 -4.34 -13.42 6.32
CA MET A 76 -3.56 -14.56 5.82
C MET A 76 -4.43 -15.61 5.11
#